data_AF-A0A3P9LEZ3-F1
#
_entry.id   AF-A0A3P9LEZ3-F1
#
_cell.length_a   1.000
_cell.length_b   1.000
_cell.length_c   1.000
_cell.angle_alpha   90.00
_cell.angle_beta   90.00
_cell.angle_gamma   90.00
#
_symmetry.space_group_name_H-M   'P 1'
#
loop_
_entity.id
_entity.type
_entity.pdbx_description
1 polymer ?
#
loop_
_entity_poly.entity_id
_entity_poly.type
_entity_poly.pdbx_seq_one_letter_code
_entity_poly.pdbx_strand_id
1 'polypeptide(L)'
;MVVGAFPIAKLLYLGVRQMSKPVANRIKAGARRSEFFKNYICLPPAQLYHWIEMRTKMRIMGFRGSTVKPLNEEAAAELGAELLGEAIIFLIGGGCMVLEYSRQAANSRRKEEELNETMISLQTQIGELTLITETLDAQLREVNRLVLSLPAPAPTKK
;
A
#
# COMPACT_ATOMS: atom_id res chain seq x y z
N MET A 1 -8.73 -9.66 -17.08
CA MET A 1 -9.19 -10.59 -16.04
C MET A 1 -8.92 -9.96 -14.67
N VAL A 2 -9.88 -9.22 -14.12
CA VAL A 2 -9.79 -8.63 -12.77
C VAL A 2 -10.60 -9.53 -11.82
N VAL A 3 -10.07 -10.72 -11.50
CA VAL A 3 -10.74 -11.70 -10.63
C VAL A 3 -10.17 -11.67 -9.20
N GLY A 4 -9.13 -10.85 -8.93
CA GLY A 4 -8.52 -10.72 -7.60
C GLY A 4 -9.17 -9.71 -6.64
N ALA A 5 -9.91 -8.71 -7.15
CA ALA A 5 -10.45 -7.63 -6.31
C ALA A 5 -11.71 -8.02 -5.54
N PHE A 6 -12.59 -8.83 -6.15
CA PHE A 6 -13.87 -9.22 -5.55
C PHE A 6 -13.74 -10.17 -4.34
N PRO A 7 -12.81 -11.16 -4.32
CA PRO A 7 -12.60 -12.02 -3.15
C PRO A 7 -11.93 -11.29 -1.99
N ILE A 8 -10.90 -10.48 -2.27
CA ILE A 8 -10.13 -9.79 -1.21
C ILE A 8 -10.98 -8.72 -0.53
N ALA A 9 -11.71 -7.90 -1.29
CA ALA A 9 -12.59 -6.88 -0.71
C ALA A 9 -13.69 -7.52 0.17
N LYS A 10 -14.25 -8.65 -0.27
CA LYS A 10 -15.27 -9.38 0.49
C LYS A 10 -14.69 -10.03 1.75
N LEU A 11 -13.47 -10.57 1.69
CA LEU A 11 -12.77 -11.11 2.86
C LEU A 11 -12.39 -10.03 3.86
N LEU A 12 -11.94 -8.86 3.39
CA LEU A 12 -11.67 -7.70 4.25
C LEU A 12 -12.95 -7.21 4.93
N TYR A 13 -14.04 -7.05 4.16
CA TYR A 13 -15.34 -6.67 4.71
C TYR A 13 -15.85 -7.68 5.74
N LEU A 14 -15.77 -8.98 5.44
CA LEU A 14 -16.17 -10.03 6.36
C LEU A 14 -15.26 -10.07 7.59
N GLY A 15 -13.95 -9.93 7.42
CA GLY A 15 -12.97 -9.93 8.51
C GLY A 15 -13.22 -8.79 9.49
N VAL A 16 -13.41 -7.56 8.97
CA VAL A 16 -13.83 -6.41 9.78
C VAL A 16 -15.11 -6.74 10.52
N ARG A 17 -16.15 -7.20 9.82
CA ARG A 17 -17.45 -7.51 10.44
C ARG A 17 -17.37 -8.62 11.50
N GLN A 18 -16.53 -9.62 11.31
CA GLN A 18 -16.33 -10.72 12.24
C GLN A 18 -15.59 -10.26 13.50
N MET A 19 -14.60 -9.36 13.35
CA MET A 19 -13.83 -8.81 14.46
C MET A 19 -14.57 -7.68 15.18
N SER A 20 -15.45 -6.94 14.49
CA SER A 20 -16.24 -5.86 15.06
C SER A 20 -17.26 -6.37 16.06
N LYS A 21 -17.85 -7.54 15.84
CA LYS A 21 -18.83 -8.13 16.76
C LYS A 21 -18.32 -8.36 18.19
N PRO A 22 -17.19 -9.05 18.44
CA PRO A 22 -16.67 -9.24 19.79
C PRO A 22 -16.25 -7.93 20.44
N VAL A 23 -15.70 -6.97 19.67
CA VAL A 23 -15.33 -5.64 20.17
C VAL A 23 -16.57 -4.83 20.55
N ALA A 24 -17.57 -4.77 19.68
CA ALA A 24 -18.85 -4.13 19.94
C ALA A 24 -19.53 -4.73 21.17
N ASN A 25 -19.52 -6.06 21.33
CA ASN A 25 -20.08 -6.72 22.51
C ASN A 25 -19.35 -6.32 23.81
N ARG A 26 -18.03 -6.14 23.77
CA ARG A 26 -17.25 -5.62 24.91
C ARG A 26 -17.62 -4.16 25.21
N ILE A 27 -17.81 -3.34 24.19
CA ILE A 27 -18.21 -1.93 24.33
C ILE A 27 -19.64 -1.84 24.88
N LYS A 28 -20.58 -2.66 24.40
CA LYS A 28 -21.95 -2.77 24.94
C LYS A 28 -21.93 -3.16 26.42
N ALA A 29 -21.09 -4.12 26.80
CA ALA A 29 -20.92 -4.49 28.21
C ALA A 29 -20.35 -3.34 29.06
N GLY A 30 -19.45 -2.52 28.50
CA GLY A 30 -18.94 -1.31 29.14
C GLY A 30 -19.98 -0.21 29.30
N ALA A 31 -20.78 0.02 28.26
CA ALA A 31 -21.88 1.01 28.27
C ALA A 31 -22.97 0.65 29.29
N ARG A 32 -23.22 -0.64 29.54
CA ARG A 32 -24.13 -1.09 30.61
C ARG A 32 -23.57 -0.89 32.02
N ARG A 33 -22.25 -0.84 32.17
CA ARG A 33 -21.59 -0.66 33.48
C ARG A 33 -21.39 0.81 33.83
N SER A 34 -21.40 1.71 32.84
CA SER A 34 -21.14 3.13 33.04
C SER A 34 -22.09 3.99 32.20
N GLU A 35 -22.96 4.69 32.90
CA GLU A 35 -23.85 5.72 32.32
C GLU A 35 -23.06 6.86 31.68
N PHE A 36 -21.87 7.19 32.20
CA PHE A 36 -20.97 8.16 31.58
C PHE A 36 -20.53 7.68 30.19
N PHE A 37 -20.08 6.43 30.10
CA PHE A 37 -19.64 5.85 28.83
C PHE A 37 -20.81 5.76 27.83
N LYS A 38 -21.99 5.37 28.31
CA LYS A 38 -23.22 5.36 27.51
C LYS A 38 -23.50 6.75 26.93
N ASN A 39 -23.59 7.78 27.77
CA ASN A 39 -24.08 9.11 27.40
C ASN A 39 -23.06 9.97 26.67
N TYR A 40 -21.76 9.83 26.95
CA TYR A 40 -20.72 10.65 26.32
C TYR A 40 -20.03 9.99 25.14
N ILE A 41 -19.96 8.66 25.09
CA ILE A 41 -19.14 7.95 24.10
C ILE A 41 -20.03 7.23 23.08
N CYS A 42 -21.06 6.50 23.51
CA CYS A 42 -21.93 5.75 22.59
C CYS A 42 -23.08 6.58 22.00
N LEU A 43 -23.80 7.36 22.83
CA LEU A 43 -25.00 8.09 22.40
C LEU A 43 -24.74 9.17 21.34
N PRO A 44 -23.73 10.06 21.48
CA PRO A 44 -23.53 11.16 20.53
C PRO A 44 -23.29 10.69 19.09
N PRO A 45 -22.37 9.75 18.81
CA PRO A 45 -22.17 9.26 17.45
C PRO A 45 -23.38 8.48 16.92
N ALA A 46 -24.10 7.74 17.78
CA ALA A 46 -25.31 7.01 17.38
C ALA A 46 -26.46 7.94 16.98
N GLN A 47 -26.72 8.98 17.77
CA GLN A 47 -27.76 9.97 17.47
C GLN A 47 -27.40 10.79 16.23
N LEU A 48 -26.12 11.14 16.05
CA LEU A 48 -25.64 11.80 14.83
C LEU A 48 -25.85 10.92 13.60
N TYR A 49 -25.45 9.64 13.66
CA TYR A 49 -25.64 8.69 12.57
C TYR A 49 -27.12 8.57 12.20
N HIS A 50 -27.99 8.35 13.20
CA HIS A 50 -29.43 8.23 12.99
C HIS A 50 -30.02 9.51 12.40
N TRP A 51 -29.59 10.68 12.89
CA TRP A 51 -30.04 11.96 12.37
C TRP A 51 -29.66 12.14 10.91
N ILE A 52 -28.41 11.86 10.53
CA ILE A 52 -27.95 11.94 9.14
C ILE A 52 -28.72 10.95 8.25
N GLU A 53 -28.85 9.70 8.69
CA GLU A 53 -29.53 8.64 7.95
C GLU A 53 -31.00 9.01 7.68
N MET A 54 -31.74 9.39 8.73
CA MET A 54 -33.14 9.76 8.63
C MET A 54 -33.32 11.05 7.83
N ARG A 55 -32.46 12.05 8.03
CA ARG A 55 -32.49 13.30 7.24
C ARG A 55 -32.29 13.02 5.76
N THR A 56 -31.36 12.13 5.42
CA THR A 56 -31.05 11.74 4.04
C THR A 56 -32.21 10.96 3.43
N LYS A 57 -32.73 9.96 4.14
CA LYS A 57 -33.88 9.16 3.70
C LYS A 57 -35.12 10.02 3.45
N MET A 58 -35.40 10.96 4.36
CA MET A 58 -36.52 11.90 4.22
C MET A 58 -36.33 12.84 3.03
N ARG A 59 -35.11 13.33 2.80
CA ARG A 59 -34.79 14.19 1.65
C ARG A 59 -34.97 13.43 0.32
N ILE A 60 -34.54 12.17 0.25
CA ILE A 60 -34.68 11.32 -0.94
C ILE A 60 -36.16 11.01 -1.21
N MET A 61 -36.95 10.73 -0.16
CA MET A 61 -38.39 10.46 -0.28
C MET A 61 -39.24 11.72 -0.49
N GLY A 62 -38.63 12.91 -0.60
CA GLY A 62 -39.33 14.17 -0.88
C GLY A 62 -40.06 14.80 0.32
N PHE A 63 -39.98 14.20 1.51
CA PHE A 63 -40.58 14.75 2.73
C PHE A 63 -39.72 15.90 3.27
N ARG A 64 -40.22 17.14 3.11
CA ARG A 64 -39.59 18.36 3.64
C ARG A 64 -40.30 18.77 4.93
N GLY A 65 -39.66 18.59 6.09
CA GLY A 65 -40.12 19.18 7.36
C GLY A 65 -40.43 18.22 8.50
N SER A 66 -40.37 16.90 8.30
CA SER A 66 -40.57 15.94 9.39
C SER A 66 -39.40 15.99 10.38
N THR A 67 -39.69 16.28 11.64
CA THR A 67 -38.73 16.21 12.75
C THR A 67 -38.32 14.77 13.00
N VAL A 68 -37.02 14.48 12.92
CA VAL A 68 -36.47 13.15 13.21
C VAL A 68 -36.60 12.89 14.71
N LYS A 69 -37.36 11.86 15.09
CA LYS A 69 -37.48 11.44 16.50
C LYS A 69 -36.13 10.85 16.95
N PRO A 70 -35.57 11.26 18.10
CA PRO A 70 -34.34 10.66 18.60
C PRO A 70 -34.54 9.18 18.89
N LEU A 71 -33.46 8.41 18.74
CA LEU A 71 -33.48 6.98 18.99
C LEU A 71 -33.63 6.70 20.50
N ASN A 72 -34.29 5.59 20.87
CA ASN A 72 -34.33 5.13 22.25
C ASN A 72 -32.90 4.96 22.79
N GLU A 73 -32.65 5.32 24.05
CA GLU A 73 -31.30 5.32 24.63
C GLU A 73 -30.61 3.95 24.53
N GLU A 74 -31.36 2.87 24.71
CA GLU A 74 -30.84 1.50 24.59
C GLU A 74 -30.43 1.18 23.14
N ALA A 75 -31.24 1.55 22.17
CA ALA A 75 -30.95 1.35 20.75
C ALA A 75 -29.78 2.24 20.29
N ALA A 76 -29.67 3.46 20.83
CA ALA A 76 -28.56 4.37 20.56
C ALA A 76 -27.25 3.81 21.13
N ALA A 77 -27.28 3.26 22.34
CA ALA A 77 -26.12 2.62 22.95
C ALA A 77 -25.66 1.39 22.16
N GLU A 78 -26.59 0.60 21.64
CA GLU A 78 -26.30 -0.56 20.80
C GLU A 78 -25.66 -0.17 19.46
N LEU A 79 -26.27 0.80 18.75
CA LEU A 79 -25.76 1.29 17.47
C LEU A 79 -24.39 1.99 17.65
N GLY A 80 -24.25 2.79 18.70
CA GLY A 80 -23.00 3.48 19.02
C GLY A 80 -21.87 2.52 19.34
N ALA A 81 -22.15 1.44 20.06
CA ALA A 81 -21.15 0.42 20.36
C ALA A 81 -20.68 -0.35 19.11
N GLU A 82 -21.57 -0.60 18.14
CA GLU A 82 -21.21 -1.21 16.85
C GLU A 82 -20.33 -0.28 16.02
N LEU A 83 -20.74 0.98 15.88
CA LEU A 83 -19.96 2.02 15.19
C LEU A 83 -18.57 2.21 15.80
N LEU A 84 -18.46 2.26 17.13
CA LEU A 84 -17.19 2.39 17.82
C LEU A 84 -16.31 1.15 17.64
N GLY A 85 -16.91 -0.05 17.67
CA GLY A 85 -16.18 -1.30 17.44
C GLY A 85 -15.56 -1.35 16.03
N GLU A 86 -16.33 -0.96 15.01
CA GLU A 86 -15.83 -0.83 13.65
C GLU A 86 -14.74 0.24 13.53
N ALA A 87 -14.98 1.44 14.10
CA ALA A 87 -14.03 2.53 14.05
C ALA A 87 -12.68 2.17 14.68
N ILE A 88 -12.67 1.48 15.82
CA ILE A 88 -11.43 1.04 16.50
C ILE A 88 -10.64 0.09 15.60
N ILE A 89 -11.29 -0.89 14.99
CA ILE A 89 -10.63 -1.86 14.12
C ILE A 89 -10.09 -1.18 12.86
N PHE A 90 -10.86 -0.25 12.27
CA PHE A 90 -10.41 0.55 11.14
C PHE A 90 -9.22 1.45 11.48
N LEU A 91 -9.22 2.09 12.66
CA LEU A 91 -8.12 2.94 13.10
C LEU A 91 -6.84 2.13 13.36
N ILE A 92 -6.96 0.98 14.02
CA ILE A 92 -5.81 0.11 14.27
C ILE A 92 -5.28 -0.47 12.96
N GLY A 93 -6.15 -1.06 12.13
CA GLY A 93 -5.76 -1.66 10.87
C GLY A 93 -5.23 -0.64 9.86
N GLY A 94 -5.94 0.48 9.69
CA GLY A 94 -5.52 1.59 8.83
C GLY A 94 -4.25 2.26 9.33
N GLY A 95 -4.11 2.44 10.64
CA GLY A 95 -2.89 2.95 11.26
C GLY A 95 -1.69 2.04 10.99
N CYS A 96 -1.82 0.73 11.24
CA CYS A 96 -0.78 -0.25 10.93
C CYS A 96 -0.41 -0.24 9.44
N MET A 97 -1.40 -0.20 8.54
CA MET A 97 -1.16 -0.17 7.09
C MET A 97 -0.40 1.09 6.66
N VAL A 98 -0.76 2.26 7.18
CA VAL A 98 -0.05 3.51 6.89
C VAL A 98 1.39 3.46 7.42
N LEU A 99 1.60 2.94 8.62
CA LEU A 99 2.92 2.77 9.20
C LEU A 99 3.78 1.80 8.37
N GLU A 100 3.25 0.64 8.01
CA GLU A 100 3.93 -0.33 7.15
C GLU A 100 4.26 0.26 5.78
N TYR A 101 3.31 0.95 5.15
CA TYR A 101 3.52 1.63 3.88
C TYR A 101 4.65 2.66 3.98
N SER A 102 4.66 3.49 5.02
CA SER A 102 5.73 4.48 5.23
C SER A 102 7.10 3.83 5.40
N ARG A 103 7.15 2.72 6.17
CA ARG A 103 8.38 1.96 6.41
C ARG A 103 8.86 1.27 5.13
N GLN A 104 7.95 0.72 4.34
CA GLN A 104 8.25 0.05 3.09
C GLN A 104 8.69 1.04 2.02
N ALA A 105 8.08 2.23 1.95
CA ALA A 105 8.48 3.29 1.03
C ALA A 105 9.94 3.74 1.27
N ALA A 106 10.33 3.91 2.54
CA ALA A 106 11.71 4.23 2.89
C ALA A 106 12.71 3.14 2.44
N ASN A 107 12.36 1.87 2.61
CA ASN A 107 13.23 0.77 2.20
C ASN A 107 13.26 0.57 0.68
N SER A 108 12.15 0.83 -0.01
CA SER A 108 12.08 0.77 -1.48
C SER A 108 12.99 1.80 -2.13
N ARG A 109 13.03 3.03 -1.57
CA ARG A 109 13.94 4.09 -2.05
C ARG A 109 15.41 3.68 -1.95
N ARG A 110 15.82 3.10 -0.82
CA ARG A 110 17.20 2.60 -0.64
C ARG A 110 17.56 1.51 -1.65
N LYS A 111 16.63 0.58 -1.91
CA LYS A 111 16.84 -0.47 -2.92
C LYS A 111 16.95 0.09 -4.32
N GLU A 112 16.17 1.13 -4.65
CA GLU A 112 16.22 1.80 -5.95
C GLU A 112 17.54 2.56 -6.14
N GLU A 113 18.04 3.21 -5.08
CA GLU A 113 19.38 3.83 -5.05
C GLU A 113 20.47 2.78 -5.27
N GLU A 114 20.46 1.66 -4.52
CA GLU A 114 21.40 0.54 -4.69
C GLU A 114 21.34 -0.07 -6.11
N LEU A 115 20.14 -0.22 -6.68
CA LEU A 115 19.96 -0.75 -8.04
C LEU A 115 20.51 0.21 -9.11
N ASN A 116 20.31 1.52 -8.92
CA ASN A 116 20.87 2.52 -9.83
C ASN A 116 22.40 2.55 -9.77
N GLU A 117 23.00 2.48 -8.58
CA GLU A 117 24.45 2.40 -8.43
C GLU A 117 25.03 1.17 -9.12
N THR A 118 24.40 0.01 -8.96
CA THR A 118 24.84 -1.22 -9.65
C THR A 118 24.71 -1.08 -11.17
N MET A 119 23.61 -0.49 -11.68
CA MET A 119 23.43 -0.24 -13.11
C MET A 119 24.52 0.69 -13.67
N ILE A 120 24.84 1.77 -12.97
CA ILE A 120 25.91 2.69 -13.37
C ILE A 120 27.25 1.95 -13.41
N SER A 121 27.57 1.16 -12.38
CA SER A 121 28.83 0.40 -12.34
C SER A 121 28.97 -0.59 -13.50
N LEU A 122 27.88 -1.26 -13.88
CA LEU A 122 27.86 -2.20 -15.00
C LEU A 122 28.04 -1.47 -16.33
N GLN A 123 27.41 -0.31 -16.51
CA GLN A 123 27.62 0.53 -17.70
C GLN A 123 29.08 0.99 -17.82
N THR A 124 29.71 1.38 -16.71
CA THR A 124 31.13 1.73 -16.69
C THR A 124 32.02 0.55 -17.09
N GLN A 125 31.78 -0.63 -16.50
CA GLN A 125 32.54 -1.84 -16.85
C GLN A 125 32.38 -2.21 -18.33
N ILE A 126 31.17 -2.13 -18.88
CA ILE A 126 30.93 -2.37 -20.31
C ILE A 126 31.70 -1.37 -21.19
N GLY A 127 31.73 -0.10 -20.80
CA GLY A 127 32.48 0.94 -21.48
C GLY A 127 33.98 0.67 -21.48
N GLU A 128 34.55 0.29 -20.33
CA GLU A 128 35.96 -0.10 -20.22
C GLU A 128 36.28 -1.32 -21.08
N LEU A 129 35.43 -2.36 -21.04
CA LEU A 129 35.60 -3.56 -21.87
C LEU A 129 35.58 -3.22 -23.37
N THR A 130 34.72 -2.29 -23.77
CA THR A 130 34.64 -1.83 -25.17
C THR A 130 35.93 -1.13 -25.58
N LEU A 131 36.46 -0.25 -24.73
CA LEU A 131 37.72 0.45 -24.97
C LEU A 131 38.88 -0.53 -25.08
N ILE A 132 38.95 -1.54 -24.18
CA ILE A 132 39.95 -2.60 -24.26
C ILE A 132 39.83 -3.36 -25.59
N THR A 133 38.61 -3.69 -26.01
CA THR A 133 38.37 -4.40 -27.27
C THR A 133 38.86 -3.59 -28.48
N GLU A 134 38.60 -2.28 -28.50
CA GLU A 134 39.08 -1.37 -29.54
C GLU A 134 40.62 -1.28 -29.56
N THR A 135 41.27 -1.19 -28.40
CA THR A 135 42.73 -1.18 -28.32
C THR A 135 43.36 -2.48 -28.82
N LEU A 136 42.74 -3.63 -28.51
CA LEU A 136 43.20 -4.92 -29.00
C LEU A 136 43.07 -5.03 -30.53
N ASP A 137 41.97 -4.55 -31.11
CA ASP A 137 41.79 -4.52 -32.57
C ASP A 137 42.84 -3.63 -33.25
N ALA A 138 43.14 -2.46 -32.68
CA ALA A 138 44.18 -1.56 -33.19
C ALA A 138 45.57 -2.23 -33.16
N GLN A 139 45.93 -2.88 -32.05
CA GLN A 139 47.20 -3.62 -31.93
C GLN A 139 47.26 -4.79 -32.94
N LEU A 140 46.16 -5.51 -33.14
CA LEU A 140 46.09 -6.62 -34.09
C LEU A 140 46.35 -6.14 -35.53
N ARG A 141 45.77 -4.98 -35.91
CA ARG A 141 45.99 -4.36 -37.22
C ARG A 141 47.44 -3.93 -37.41
N GLU A 142 48.07 -3.40 -36.36
CA GLU A 142 49.49 -3.01 -36.39
C GLU A 142 50.39 -4.24 -36.57
N VAL A 143 50.17 -5.30 -35.80
CA VAL A 143 50.92 -6.56 -35.93
C VAL A 143 50.75 -7.15 -37.33
N ASN A 144 49.53 -7.16 -37.88
CA ASN A 144 49.28 -7.65 -39.24
C ASN A 144 50.06 -6.81 -40.29
N ARG A 145 50.11 -5.49 -40.14
CA ARG A 145 50.95 -4.62 -40.97
C ARG A 145 52.43 -4.98 -40.87
N LEU A 146 52.95 -5.20 -39.66
CA LEU A 146 54.36 -5.58 -39.45
C LEU A 146 54.68 -6.92 -40.10
N VAL A 147 53.81 -7.93 -39.95
CA VAL A 147 53.97 -9.24 -40.59
C VAL A 147 53.99 -9.11 -42.11
N LEU A 148 53.11 -8.30 -42.71
CA LEU A 148 53.10 -8.05 -44.15
C LEU A 148 54.33 -7.27 -44.65
N SER A 149 54.96 -6.49 -43.78
CA SER A 149 56.18 -5.73 -44.10
C SER A 149 57.47 -6.55 -44.02
N LEU A 150 57.43 -7.77 -43.47
CA LEU A 150 58.59 -8.65 -43.44
C LEU A 150 58.96 -9.09 -44.87
N PRO A 151 60.25 -9.01 -45.25
CA PRO A 151 60.70 -9.44 -46.57
C PRO A 151 60.49 -10.95 -46.74
N ALA A 152 60.00 -11.35 -47.92
CA ALA A 152 59.77 -12.76 -48.24
C ALA A 152 61.08 -13.56 -48.08
N PRO A 153 61.02 -14.79 -47.52
CA PRO A 153 62.19 -15.60 -47.30
C PRO A 153 62.93 -15.81 -48.64
N ALA A 154 64.22 -15.48 -48.65
CA ALA A 154 65.06 -15.64 -49.83
C ALA A 154 64.99 -17.10 -50.30
N PRO A 155 64.82 -17.36 -51.61
CA PRO A 155 64.75 -18.72 -52.12
C PRO A 155 66.07 -19.43 -51.79
N THR A 156 66.01 -20.46 -50.95
CA THR A 156 67.12 -21.37 -50.70
C THR A 156 67.47 -22.06 -52.02
N LYS A 157 68.51 -21.54 -52.69
CA LYS A 157 69.11 -22.19 -53.85
C LYS A 157 69.83 -23.45 -53.37
N LYS A 158 69.27 -24.60 -53.78
CA LYS A 158 69.86 -25.94 -53.94
C LYS A 158 70.62 -26.54 -52.75
#